data_AF-A0A847JAK2-F1
#
_entry.id   AF-A0A847JAK2-F1
#
_cell.length_a   1.000
_cell.length_b   1.000
_cell.length_c   1.000
_cell.angle_alpha   90.00
_cell.angle_beta   90.00
_cell.angle_gamma   90.00
#
_symmetry.space_group_name_H-M   'P 1'
#
loop_
_entity.id
_entity.type
_entity.pdbx_description
1 polymer ?
#
loop_
_entity_poly.entity_id
_entity_poly.type
_entity_poly.pdbx_seq_one_letter_code
_entity_poly.pdbx_strand_id
1 'polypeptide(L)'
;LVGMTVNAPVWRRPRRDVTTDVSIAERWRVRPALRPGSATWRYLRDERGLSELVLRAAIRQDLLREGPKGSMWAAYTGDDGALVGWEERGSRWRGFSTGGTKVLFRFGSADAPRICVTEAAIDAMSLADLEGARPDSLYVATGGGWSPATEVALLRLASRPETLLVAATDADAQGEIYAERIRKMAEETGCRRLRLSPMRRDWNLMLQEKKGREEPREERTERALPPDRRPPRG
;
A
#
# COMPACT_ATOMS: atom_id res chain seq x y z
N LEU A 1 -9.79 -24.36 35.56
CA LEU A 1 -9.37 -23.28 34.65
C LEU A 1 -10.33 -23.24 33.47
N VAL A 2 -11.19 -22.23 33.38
CA VAL A 2 -12.12 -22.05 32.26
C VAL A 2 -11.53 -20.98 31.35
N GLY A 3 -11.11 -21.36 30.14
CA GLY A 3 -10.56 -20.46 29.13
C GLY A 3 -11.69 -19.72 28.43
N MET A 4 -11.80 -18.40 28.66
CA MET A 4 -12.70 -17.53 27.91
C MET A 4 -11.98 -17.05 26.64
N THR A 5 -12.36 -17.60 25.49
CA THR A 5 -11.94 -17.12 24.17
C THR A 5 -12.69 -15.83 23.86
N VAL A 6 -11.98 -14.69 23.83
CA VAL A 6 -12.57 -13.39 23.49
C VAL A 6 -12.68 -13.30 21.97
N ASN A 7 -13.82 -13.68 21.41
CA ASN A 7 -14.15 -13.40 20.01
C ASN A 7 -14.40 -11.89 19.86
N ALA A 8 -13.46 -11.17 19.25
CA ALA A 8 -13.66 -9.77 18.89
C ALA A 8 -14.79 -9.66 17.85
N PRO A 9 -15.72 -8.68 17.96
CA PRO A 9 -16.85 -8.59 17.05
C PRO A 9 -16.39 -8.15 15.67
N VAL A 10 -16.59 -9.02 14.67
CA VAL A 10 -16.59 -8.64 13.25
C VAL A 10 -17.81 -7.76 13.02
N TRP A 11 -17.62 -6.44 13.02
CA TRP A 11 -18.67 -5.50 12.64
C TRP A 11 -19.01 -5.67 11.15
N ARG A 12 -20.01 -6.50 10.85
CA ARG A 12 -20.69 -6.51 9.55
C ARG A 12 -21.67 -5.35 9.54
N ARG A 13 -21.29 -4.25 8.91
CA ARG A 13 -22.23 -3.16 8.59
C ARG A 13 -23.39 -3.75 7.76
N PRO A 14 -24.66 -3.41 8.04
CA PRO A 14 -25.75 -3.73 7.13
C PRO A 14 -25.40 -3.18 5.74
N ARG A 15 -25.54 -4.01 4.70
CA ARG A 15 -25.45 -3.55 3.32
C ARG A 15 -26.53 -2.49 3.13
N ARG A 16 -26.14 -1.21 3.17
CA ARG A 16 -26.97 -0.19 2.53
C ARG A 16 -26.85 -0.46 1.04
N ASP A 17 -27.95 -0.88 0.45
CA ASP A 17 -28.14 -0.90 -0.99
C ASP A 17 -28.21 0.56 -1.44
N VAL A 18 -27.04 1.22 -1.46
CA VAL A 18 -26.92 2.50 -2.14
C VAL A 18 -26.66 2.12 -3.58
N THR A 19 -27.74 2.03 -4.36
CA THR A 19 -27.65 2.25 -5.80
C THR A 19 -27.05 3.65 -5.97
N THR A 20 -25.73 3.72 -6.08
CA THR A 20 -25.08 4.99 -6.40
C THR A 20 -25.38 5.24 -7.87
N ASP A 21 -26.33 6.13 -8.16
CA ASP A 21 -26.65 6.56 -9.54
C ASP A 21 -25.44 7.16 -10.27
N VAL A 22 -24.38 7.50 -9.54
CA VAL A 22 -23.14 8.09 -10.03
C VAL A 22 -22.08 7.00 -10.27
N SER A 23 -21.48 7.00 -11.45
CA SER A 23 -20.48 6.00 -11.85
C SER A 23 -19.22 6.04 -10.97
N ILE A 24 -18.43 4.95 -10.99
CA ILE A 24 -17.12 4.87 -10.31
C ILE A 24 -16.19 6.01 -10.76
N ALA A 25 -16.13 6.27 -12.08
CA ALA A 25 -15.28 7.30 -12.66
C ALA A 25 -15.66 8.71 -12.19
N GLU A 26 -16.95 9.02 -12.13
CA GLU A 26 -17.43 10.33 -11.65
C GLU A 26 -17.12 10.52 -10.17
N ARG A 27 -17.38 9.50 -9.33
CA ARG A 27 -17.05 9.57 -7.89
C ARG A 27 -15.56 9.76 -7.62
N TRP A 28 -14.69 9.19 -8.47
CA TRP A 28 -13.25 9.42 -8.41
C TRP A 28 -12.87 10.83 -8.84
N ARG A 29 -13.41 11.30 -9.97
CA ARG A 29 -13.08 12.60 -10.57
C ARG A 29 -13.38 13.77 -9.64
N VAL A 30 -14.45 13.69 -8.86
CA VAL A 30 -14.84 14.78 -7.93
C VAL A 30 -13.95 14.84 -6.67
N ARG A 31 -13.09 13.85 -6.43
CA ARG A 31 -12.13 13.92 -5.33
C ARG A 31 -10.90 14.74 -5.71
N PRO A 32 -10.33 15.51 -4.77
CA PRO A 32 -9.10 16.23 -5.03
C PRO A 32 -7.94 15.28 -5.28
N ALA A 33 -7.04 15.66 -6.19
CA ALA A 33 -5.71 15.06 -6.27
C ALA A 33 -4.96 15.24 -4.94
N LEU A 34 -4.04 14.33 -4.64
CA LEU A 34 -3.18 14.42 -3.47
C LEU A 34 -2.29 15.68 -3.55
N ARG A 35 -2.36 16.54 -2.53
CA ARG A 35 -1.61 17.81 -2.47
C ARG A 35 -0.59 17.82 -1.33
N PRO A 36 0.64 18.31 -1.55
CA PRO A 36 1.60 18.54 -0.48
C PRO A 36 1.00 19.32 0.69
N GLY A 37 1.23 18.85 1.92
CA GLY A 37 0.74 19.47 3.15
C GLY A 37 -0.70 19.12 3.54
N SER A 38 -1.48 18.44 2.68
CA SER A 38 -2.83 17.99 3.05
C SER A 38 -2.80 16.93 4.16
N ALA A 39 -3.95 16.66 4.77
CA ALA A 39 -4.05 15.61 5.79
C ALA A 39 -3.69 14.22 5.22
N THR A 40 -4.13 13.91 4.00
CA THR A 40 -3.78 12.66 3.31
C THR A 40 -2.29 12.61 2.97
N TRP A 41 -1.69 13.73 2.57
CA TRP A 41 -0.24 13.80 2.34
C TRP A 41 0.56 13.51 3.59
N ARG A 42 0.23 14.17 4.72
CA ARG A 42 0.88 13.92 6.01
C ARG A 42 0.68 12.48 6.48
N TYR A 43 -0.51 11.92 6.29
CA TYR A 43 -0.75 10.51 6.57
C TYR A 43 0.19 9.61 5.74
N LEU A 44 0.34 9.84 4.44
CA LEU A 44 1.18 8.99 3.60
C LEU A 44 2.68 9.22 3.81
N ARG A 45 3.10 10.46 4.02
CA ARG A 45 4.51 10.82 4.18
C ARG A 45 5.00 10.56 5.59
N ASP A 46 4.31 11.11 6.58
CA ASP A 46 4.79 11.22 7.96
C ASP A 46 4.39 9.98 8.74
N GLU A 47 3.12 9.55 8.64
CA GLU A 47 2.68 8.33 9.33
C GLU A 47 3.13 7.08 8.58
N ARG A 48 2.93 6.99 7.25
CA ARG A 48 3.24 5.79 6.47
C ARG A 48 4.67 5.74 5.94
N GLY A 49 5.44 6.81 6.10
CA GLY A 49 6.85 6.81 5.72
C GLY A 49 7.10 6.77 4.21
N LEU A 50 6.14 7.08 3.33
CA LEU A 50 6.42 7.18 1.90
C LEU A 50 7.25 8.43 1.59
N SER A 51 8.26 8.31 0.74
CA SER A 51 9.08 9.42 0.26
C SER A 51 8.29 10.33 -0.67
N GLU A 52 8.71 11.59 -0.76
CA GLU A 52 8.14 12.51 -1.75
C GLU A 52 8.34 12.02 -3.19
N LEU A 53 9.43 11.30 -3.46
CA LEU A 53 9.71 10.72 -4.78
C LEU A 53 8.57 9.81 -5.22
N VAL A 54 8.20 8.85 -4.36
CA VAL A 54 7.11 7.89 -4.63
C VAL A 54 5.75 8.61 -4.69
N LEU A 55 5.46 9.52 -3.75
CA LEU A 55 4.19 10.25 -3.76
C LEU A 55 4.02 11.12 -5.02
N ARG A 56 5.07 11.81 -5.46
CA ARG A 56 5.05 12.60 -6.70
C ARG A 56 4.92 11.71 -7.93
N ALA A 57 5.57 10.55 -7.96
CA ALA A 57 5.39 9.58 -9.03
C ALA A 57 3.94 9.07 -9.09
N ALA A 58 3.32 8.78 -7.95
CA ALA A 58 1.94 8.30 -7.88
C ALA A 58 0.94 9.39 -8.31
N ILE A 59 1.19 10.65 -7.96
CA ILE A 59 0.40 11.80 -8.44
C ILE A 59 0.51 11.94 -9.96
N ARG A 60 1.73 11.84 -10.53
CA ARG A 60 1.93 11.93 -11.99
C ARG A 60 1.22 10.82 -12.76
N GLN A 61 1.08 9.64 -12.16
CA GLN A 61 0.36 8.50 -12.72
C GLN A 61 -1.15 8.53 -12.40
N ASP A 62 -1.65 9.61 -11.80
CA ASP A 62 -3.05 9.80 -11.40
C ASP A 62 -3.60 8.73 -10.43
N LEU A 63 -2.74 8.13 -9.62
CA LEU A 63 -3.08 6.95 -8.83
C LEU A 63 -3.76 7.27 -7.49
N LEU A 64 -3.64 8.51 -7.00
CA LEU A 64 -4.05 8.87 -5.64
C LEU A 64 -5.05 10.04 -5.63
N ARG A 65 -6.01 9.93 -4.70
CA ARG A 65 -6.97 10.99 -4.35
C ARG A 65 -7.07 11.18 -2.84
N GLU A 66 -7.44 12.38 -2.44
CA GLU A 66 -7.73 12.73 -1.05
C GLU A 66 -9.14 12.25 -0.67
N GLY A 67 -9.18 11.31 0.27
CA GLY A 67 -10.39 10.75 0.83
C GLY A 67 -10.85 11.47 2.10
N PRO A 68 -12.07 11.16 2.59
CA PRO A 68 -12.58 11.71 3.84
C PRO A 68 -11.65 11.49 5.02
N LYS A 69 -11.60 12.44 5.96
CA LYS A 69 -10.82 12.35 7.22
C LYS A 69 -9.33 12.06 7.02
N GLY A 70 -8.73 12.58 5.94
CA GLY A 70 -7.31 12.38 5.63
C GLY A 70 -6.97 10.98 5.14
N SER A 71 -7.97 10.18 4.72
CA SER A 71 -7.70 8.91 4.06
C SER A 71 -7.13 9.10 2.67
N MET A 72 -6.39 8.12 2.20
CA MET A 72 -5.98 7.94 0.82
C MET A 72 -7.01 7.11 0.07
N TRP A 73 -7.31 7.50 -1.16
CA TRP A 73 -7.93 6.63 -2.15
C TRP A 73 -6.90 6.26 -3.22
N ALA A 74 -6.74 4.97 -3.53
CA ALA A 74 -5.78 4.47 -4.52
C ALA A 74 -6.50 3.80 -5.69
N ALA A 75 -6.20 4.21 -6.92
CA ALA A 75 -6.89 3.80 -8.14
C ALA A 75 -6.64 2.33 -8.50
N TYR A 76 -7.70 1.59 -8.78
CA TYR A 76 -7.65 0.26 -9.37
C TYR A 76 -8.17 0.34 -10.80
N THR A 77 -7.38 -0.16 -11.74
CA THR A 77 -7.68 -0.06 -13.17
C THR A 77 -7.91 -1.42 -13.82
N GLY A 78 -8.71 -1.44 -14.87
CA GLY A 78 -8.80 -2.56 -15.81
C GLY A 78 -7.56 -2.63 -16.70
N ASP A 79 -7.54 -3.60 -17.61
CA ASP A 79 -6.40 -3.78 -18.54
C ASP A 79 -6.40 -2.76 -19.67
N ASP A 80 -7.54 -2.11 -19.93
CA ASP A 80 -7.68 -0.94 -20.78
C ASP A 80 -7.25 0.36 -20.09
N GLY A 81 -6.80 0.28 -18.83
CA GLY A 81 -6.45 1.43 -18.01
C GLY A 81 -7.68 2.17 -17.41
N ALA A 82 -8.90 1.71 -17.68
CA ALA A 82 -10.10 2.35 -17.15
C ALA A 82 -10.20 2.16 -15.63
N LEU A 83 -10.62 3.19 -14.90
CA LEU A 83 -10.85 3.09 -13.46
C LEU A 83 -12.04 2.18 -13.17
N VAL A 84 -11.80 1.11 -12.43
CA VAL A 84 -12.82 0.12 -12.04
C VAL A 84 -13.14 0.14 -10.54
N GLY A 85 -12.33 0.82 -9.74
CA GLY A 85 -12.58 1.01 -8.31
C GLY A 85 -11.41 1.71 -7.62
N TRP A 86 -11.48 1.82 -6.30
CA TRP A 86 -10.35 2.28 -5.50
C TRP A 86 -10.27 1.60 -4.14
N GLU A 87 -9.06 1.42 -3.64
CA GLU A 87 -8.79 1.08 -2.24
C GLU A 87 -8.86 2.35 -1.39
N GLU A 88 -9.49 2.27 -0.22
CA GLU A 88 -9.51 3.35 0.77
C GLU A 88 -8.65 2.96 1.97
N ARG A 89 -7.73 3.85 2.37
CA ARG A 89 -6.85 3.62 3.51
C ARG A 89 -6.63 4.90 4.31
N GLY A 90 -6.97 4.88 5.60
CA GLY A 90 -6.68 5.95 6.55
C GLY A 90 -6.06 5.39 7.83
N SER A 91 -5.85 6.23 8.85
CA SER A 91 -5.28 5.80 10.13
C SER A 91 -6.20 4.82 10.88
N ARG A 92 -7.53 4.97 10.75
CA ARG A 92 -8.55 4.15 11.43
C ARG A 92 -9.55 3.48 10.48
N TRP A 93 -9.33 3.57 9.18
CA TRP A 93 -10.26 3.09 8.16
C TRP A 93 -9.55 2.32 7.07
N ARG A 94 -10.17 1.24 6.62
CA ARG A 94 -9.82 0.51 5.40
C ARG A 94 -11.09 0.12 4.67
N GLY A 95 -11.06 0.15 3.34
CA GLY A 95 -12.21 -0.21 2.54
C GLY A 95 -11.87 -0.34 1.06
N PHE A 96 -12.89 -0.67 0.28
CA PHE A 96 -12.86 -0.61 -1.16
C PHE A 96 -14.13 0.07 -1.65
N SER A 97 -14.04 0.79 -2.76
CA SER A 97 -15.16 1.53 -3.34
C SER A 97 -16.41 0.66 -3.51
N THR A 98 -17.54 1.07 -2.94
CA THR A 98 -18.83 0.41 -3.17
C THR A 98 -19.17 0.41 -4.66
N GLY A 99 -19.52 -0.76 -5.21
CA GLY A 99 -19.81 -0.94 -6.63
C GLY A 99 -18.57 -0.97 -7.54
N GLY A 100 -17.35 -0.94 -6.98
CA GLY A 100 -16.13 -1.10 -7.75
C GLY A 100 -15.64 -2.55 -7.78
N THR A 101 -14.75 -2.83 -8.73
CA THR A 101 -14.15 -4.14 -8.93
C THR A 101 -12.69 -4.13 -8.49
N LYS A 102 -12.30 -5.10 -7.65
CA LYS A 102 -10.90 -5.31 -7.28
C LYS A 102 -10.17 -5.98 -8.44
N VAL A 103 -9.47 -5.20 -9.26
CA VAL A 103 -8.56 -5.71 -10.29
C VAL A 103 -7.13 -5.60 -9.76
N LEU A 104 -6.39 -4.55 -10.13
CA LEU A 104 -5.07 -4.23 -9.60
C LEU A 104 -4.90 -2.71 -9.47
N PHE A 105 -4.30 -2.29 -8.36
CA PHE A 105 -3.52 -1.06 -8.33
C PHE A 105 -2.22 -1.28 -9.10
N ARG A 106 -1.73 -0.29 -9.84
CA ARG A 106 -0.52 -0.40 -10.69
C ARG A 106 0.32 0.86 -10.54
N PHE A 107 1.51 0.73 -9.99
CA PHE A 107 2.47 1.82 -9.79
C PHE A 107 3.79 1.48 -10.47
N GLY A 108 4.26 2.33 -11.38
CA GLY A 108 5.53 2.13 -12.11
C GLY A 108 5.32 2.07 -13.62
N SER A 109 6.30 1.53 -14.34
CA SER A 109 6.22 1.42 -15.79
C SER A 109 5.24 0.30 -16.19
N ALA A 110 4.25 0.61 -17.02
CA ALA A 110 3.23 -0.36 -17.44
C ALA A 110 3.82 -1.55 -18.21
N ASP A 111 4.94 -1.34 -18.90
CA ASP A 111 5.64 -2.33 -19.73
C ASP A 111 6.85 -2.96 -19.03
N ALA A 112 7.03 -2.69 -17.73
CA ALA A 112 8.12 -3.28 -16.97
C ALA A 112 8.05 -4.82 -16.97
N PRO A 113 9.17 -5.52 -17.21
CA PRO A 113 9.20 -6.98 -17.19
C PRO A 113 9.11 -7.55 -15.78
N ARG A 114 9.47 -6.78 -14.73
CA ARG A 114 9.41 -7.23 -13.34
C ARG A 114 8.08 -6.79 -12.71
N ILE A 115 7.23 -7.74 -12.36
CA ILE A 115 5.91 -7.49 -11.79
C ILE A 115 5.91 -7.88 -10.31
N CYS A 116 5.84 -6.90 -9.40
CA CYS A 116 5.83 -7.14 -7.96
C CYS A 116 4.41 -7.12 -7.41
N VAL A 117 3.93 -8.28 -6.97
CA VAL A 117 2.56 -8.45 -6.48
C VAL A 117 2.51 -8.33 -4.96
N THR A 118 1.80 -7.33 -4.47
CA THR A 118 1.58 -7.04 -3.04
C THR A 118 0.09 -7.09 -2.69
N GLU A 119 -0.25 -6.97 -1.41
CA GLU A 119 -1.64 -7.04 -0.96
C GLU A 119 -2.38 -5.71 -0.96
N ALA A 120 -1.69 -4.61 -0.67
CA ALA A 120 -2.30 -3.27 -0.59
C ALA A 120 -1.48 -2.21 -1.34
N ALA A 121 -2.14 -1.15 -1.79
CA ALA A 121 -1.49 -0.09 -2.57
C ALA A 121 -0.35 0.60 -1.81
N ILE A 122 -0.47 0.74 -0.48
CA ILE A 122 0.61 1.28 0.36
C ILE A 122 1.82 0.35 0.37
N ASP A 123 1.63 -0.98 0.39
CA ASP A 123 2.73 -1.93 0.37
C ASP A 123 3.44 -1.95 -0.99
N ALA A 124 2.69 -1.87 -2.10
CA ALA A 124 3.26 -1.67 -3.43
C ALA A 124 4.16 -0.42 -3.50
N MET A 125 3.65 0.72 -3.04
CA MET A 125 4.41 1.97 -2.99
C MET A 125 5.59 1.90 -2.01
N SER A 126 5.44 1.19 -0.88
CA SER A 126 6.51 1.05 0.11
C SER A 126 7.66 0.19 -0.40
N LEU A 127 7.35 -0.92 -1.08
CA LEU A 127 8.36 -1.74 -1.75
C LEU A 127 9.08 -0.94 -2.84
N ALA A 128 8.33 -0.17 -3.64
CA ALA A 128 8.94 0.69 -4.64
C ALA A 128 9.89 1.71 -4.00
N ASP A 129 9.52 2.31 -2.87
CA ASP A 129 10.38 3.23 -2.11
C ASP A 129 11.68 2.55 -1.65
N LEU A 130 11.55 1.38 -1.01
CA LEU A 130 12.68 0.59 -0.51
C LEU A 130 13.67 0.21 -1.63
N GLU A 131 13.17 0.00 -2.84
CA GLU A 131 13.96 -0.35 -4.02
C GLU A 131 14.40 0.87 -4.85
N GLY A 132 14.10 2.09 -4.42
CA GLY A 132 14.50 3.32 -5.12
C GLY A 132 13.70 3.63 -6.39
N ALA A 133 12.42 3.23 -6.42
CA ALA A 133 11.47 3.40 -7.52
C ALA A 133 12.05 2.92 -8.87
N ARG A 134 12.42 1.64 -8.92
CA ARG A 134 13.11 1.05 -10.07
C ARG A 134 12.32 1.24 -11.38
N PRO A 135 12.96 1.67 -12.48
CA PRO A 135 12.27 1.86 -13.76
C PRO A 135 11.87 0.55 -14.46
N ASP A 136 12.51 -0.57 -14.09
CA ASP A 136 12.29 -1.90 -14.65
C ASP A 136 11.15 -2.68 -13.97
N SER A 137 10.40 -2.03 -13.06
CA SER A 137 9.45 -2.69 -12.19
C SER A 137 8.05 -2.06 -12.24
N LEU A 138 7.03 -2.92 -12.28
CA LEU A 138 5.63 -2.58 -12.03
C LEU A 138 5.23 -3.17 -10.69
N TYR A 139 4.86 -2.30 -9.75
CA TYR A 139 4.37 -2.68 -8.43
C TYR A 139 2.86 -2.71 -8.46
N VAL A 140 2.27 -3.88 -8.19
CA VAL A 140 0.83 -4.08 -8.23
C VAL A 140 0.28 -4.49 -6.87
N ALA A 141 -0.97 -4.14 -6.59
CA ALA A 141 -1.65 -4.56 -5.36
C ALA A 141 -3.03 -5.14 -5.62
N THR A 142 -3.39 -6.18 -4.86
CA THR A 142 -4.66 -6.92 -5.01
C THR A 142 -5.84 -6.29 -4.28
N GLY A 143 -5.59 -5.43 -3.28
CA GLY A 143 -6.64 -4.71 -2.53
C GLY A 143 -7.18 -5.52 -1.34
N GLY A 144 -6.30 -6.26 -0.65
CA GLY A 144 -6.58 -7.04 0.55
C GLY A 144 -7.45 -8.29 0.33
N GLY A 145 -7.55 -8.76 -0.91
CA GLY A 145 -8.30 -9.95 -1.26
C GLY A 145 -7.99 -10.43 -2.69
N TRP A 146 -8.04 -11.74 -2.90
CA TRP A 146 -7.78 -12.35 -4.20
C TRP A 146 -9.10 -12.63 -4.94
N SER A 147 -9.43 -11.80 -5.92
CA SER A 147 -10.65 -11.94 -6.73
C SER A 147 -10.39 -12.64 -8.07
N PRO A 148 -11.41 -13.22 -8.73
CA PRO A 148 -11.24 -13.76 -10.09
C PRO A 148 -10.72 -12.72 -11.10
N ALA A 149 -11.14 -11.45 -10.97
CA ALA A 149 -10.68 -10.38 -11.85
C ALA A 149 -9.20 -10.02 -11.60
N THR A 150 -8.76 -10.06 -10.34
CA THR A 150 -7.35 -9.92 -9.96
C THR A 150 -6.51 -11.05 -10.57
N GLU A 151 -7.00 -12.29 -10.49
CA GLU A 151 -6.31 -13.46 -11.03
C GLU A 151 -6.14 -13.38 -12.56
N VAL A 152 -7.20 -13.03 -13.28
CA VAL A 152 -7.14 -12.80 -14.73
C VAL A 152 -6.13 -11.69 -15.10
N ALA A 153 -6.12 -10.59 -14.35
CA ALA A 153 -5.19 -9.50 -14.61
C ALA A 153 -3.72 -9.91 -14.35
N LEU A 154 -3.47 -10.67 -13.28
CA LEU A 154 -2.13 -11.19 -12.99
C LEU A 154 -1.67 -12.22 -14.03
N LEU A 155 -2.56 -13.11 -14.49
CA LEU A 155 -2.26 -14.05 -15.58
C LEU A 155 -1.85 -13.31 -16.86
N ARG A 156 -2.57 -12.25 -17.22
CA ARG A 156 -2.23 -11.41 -18.39
C ARG A 156 -0.86 -10.76 -18.24
N LEU A 157 -0.51 -10.26 -17.06
CA LEU A 157 0.83 -9.73 -16.79
C LEU A 157 1.89 -10.84 -16.91
N ALA A 158 1.64 -12.01 -16.31
CA ALA A 158 2.54 -13.16 -16.32
C ALA A 158 2.79 -13.74 -17.73
N SER A 159 1.79 -13.69 -18.62
CA SER A 159 1.90 -14.15 -20.00
C SER A 159 2.69 -13.22 -20.94
N ARG A 160 3.10 -12.03 -20.48
CA ARG A 160 3.93 -11.14 -21.31
C ARG A 160 5.33 -11.73 -21.50
N PRO A 161 5.98 -11.48 -22.65
CA PRO A 161 7.35 -11.92 -22.88
C PRO A 161 8.30 -11.47 -21.77
N GLU A 162 9.24 -12.34 -21.41
CA GLU A 162 10.34 -12.07 -20.46
C GLU A 162 9.92 -11.70 -19.03
N THR A 163 8.63 -11.86 -18.69
CA THR A 163 8.11 -11.50 -17.36
C THR A 163 8.84 -12.22 -16.23
N LEU A 164 9.18 -11.44 -15.20
CA LEU A 164 9.56 -11.90 -13.88
C LEU A 164 8.43 -11.57 -12.91
N LEU A 165 7.66 -12.59 -12.52
CA LEU A 165 6.59 -12.48 -11.56
C LEU A 165 7.15 -12.61 -10.13
N VAL A 166 7.07 -11.53 -9.37
CA VAL A 166 7.60 -11.46 -8.01
C VAL A 166 6.45 -11.53 -7.01
N ALA A 167 6.41 -12.60 -6.22
CA ALA A 167 5.54 -12.70 -5.06
C ALA A 167 6.10 -11.83 -3.93
N ALA A 168 5.56 -10.62 -3.79
CA ALA A 168 5.94 -9.64 -2.79
C ALA A 168 4.84 -9.47 -1.73
N THR A 169 4.25 -10.57 -1.29
CA THR A 169 3.15 -10.59 -0.30
C THR A 169 3.69 -10.49 1.12
N ASP A 170 2.80 -10.19 2.07
CA ASP A 170 3.13 -9.97 3.46
C ASP A 170 3.78 -11.20 4.11
N ALA A 171 4.51 -11.00 5.21
CA ALA A 171 5.17 -12.06 5.96
C ALA A 171 4.22 -12.68 6.99
N ASP A 172 3.08 -13.18 6.52
CA ASP A 172 2.09 -13.89 7.33
C ASP A 172 1.48 -15.08 6.57
N ALA A 173 0.60 -15.83 7.24
CA ALA A 173 0.00 -17.03 6.67
C ALA A 173 -0.86 -16.75 5.42
N GLN A 174 -1.52 -15.60 5.34
CA GLN A 174 -2.30 -15.21 4.16
C GLN A 174 -1.36 -14.84 3.01
N GLY A 175 -0.30 -14.09 3.30
CA GLY A 175 0.73 -13.73 2.34
C GLY A 175 1.42 -14.96 1.73
N GLU A 176 1.66 -16.01 2.51
CA GLU A 176 2.20 -17.28 1.99
C GLU A 176 1.21 -18.01 1.07
N ILE A 177 -0.09 -17.99 1.38
CA ILE A 177 -1.13 -18.53 0.47
C ILE A 177 -1.12 -17.77 -0.86
N TYR A 178 -0.98 -16.45 -0.83
CA TYR A 178 -0.92 -15.65 -2.05
C TYR A 178 0.38 -15.88 -2.83
N ALA A 179 1.52 -16.00 -2.13
CA ALA A 179 2.80 -16.34 -2.76
C ALA A 179 2.71 -17.68 -3.50
N GLU A 180 2.05 -18.68 -2.92
CA GLU A 180 1.86 -19.98 -3.55
C GLU A 180 0.95 -19.91 -4.79
N ARG A 181 -0.10 -19.08 -4.77
CA ARG A 181 -0.94 -18.83 -5.96
C ARG A 181 -0.14 -18.19 -7.09
N ILE A 182 0.69 -17.20 -6.76
CA ILE A 182 1.58 -16.52 -7.71
C ILE A 182 2.59 -17.52 -8.29
N ARG A 183 3.14 -18.41 -7.46
CA ARG A 183 4.07 -19.48 -7.90
C ARG A 183 3.41 -20.38 -8.94
N LYS A 184 2.19 -20.87 -8.67
CA LYS A 184 1.44 -21.74 -9.61
C LYS A 184 1.14 -21.01 -10.92
N MET A 185 0.73 -19.75 -10.84
CA MET A 185 0.49 -18.92 -12.02
C MET A 185 1.74 -18.78 -12.90
N ALA A 186 2.91 -18.57 -12.28
CA ALA A 186 4.16 -18.50 -13.02
C ALA A 186 4.52 -19.83 -13.71
N GLU A 187 4.19 -20.96 -13.08
CA GLU A 187 4.39 -22.30 -13.66
C GLU A 187 3.45 -22.55 -14.85
N GLU A 188 2.18 -22.20 -14.72
CA GLU A 188 1.18 -22.32 -15.79
C GLU A 188 1.52 -21.45 -17.01
N THR A 189 2.05 -20.24 -16.78
CA THR A 189 2.43 -19.31 -17.85
C THR A 189 3.87 -19.52 -18.36
N GLY A 190 4.67 -20.32 -17.66
CA GLY A 190 6.09 -20.53 -17.98
C GLY A 190 6.99 -19.31 -17.74
N CYS A 191 6.52 -18.28 -17.03
CA CYS A 191 7.31 -17.07 -16.77
C CYS A 191 8.30 -17.26 -15.61
N ARG A 192 9.30 -16.37 -15.51
CA ARG A 192 10.26 -16.40 -14.40
C ARG A 192 9.55 -15.98 -13.11
N ARG A 193 9.99 -16.52 -11.97
CA ARG A 193 9.42 -16.21 -10.66
C ARG A 193 10.45 -15.90 -9.59
N LEU A 194 10.07 -15.08 -8.62
CA LEU A 194 10.86 -14.77 -7.43
C LEU A 194 9.92 -14.57 -6.23
N ARG A 195 10.32 -15.01 -5.03
CA ARG A 195 9.68 -14.63 -3.77
C ARG A 195 10.51 -13.53 -3.11
N LEU A 196 9.88 -12.41 -2.78
CA LEU A 196 10.44 -11.38 -1.91
C LEU A 196 9.51 -11.23 -0.72
N SER A 197 10.02 -11.42 0.50
CA SER A 197 9.22 -11.25 1.73
C SER A 197 9.81 -10.14 2.58
N PRO A 198 8.98 -9.25 3.16
CA PRO A 198 9.49 -8.25 4.09
C PRO A 198 10.08 -8.92 5.33
N MET A 199 11.10 -8.28 5.94
CA MET A 199 11.64 -8.73 7.24
C MET A 199 10.71 -8.40 8.41
N ARG A 200 9.71 -7.55 8.16
CA ARG A 200 8.60 -7.20 9.06
C ARG A 200 7.32 -7.79 8.51
N ARG A 201 6.23 -7.66 9.26
CA ARG A 201 4.93 -8.22 8.87
C ARG A 201 4.50 -7.78 7.46
N ASP A 202 4.72 -6.51 7.13
CA ASP A 202 4.36 -5.93 5.83
C ASP A 202 5.46 -4.96 5.34
N TRP A 203 5.41 -4.58 4.06
CA TRP A 203 6.40 -3.69 3.45
C TRP A 203 6.36 -2.28 4.05
N ASN A 204 5.18 -1.80 4.43
CA ASN A 204 5.04 -0.48 5.05
C ASN A 204 5.75 -0.40 6.40
N LEU A 205 5.61 -1.41 7.26
CA LEU A 205 6.33 -1.49 8.54
C LEU A 205 7.85 -1.53 8.31
N MET A 206 8.31 -2.30 7.32
CA MET A 206 9.73 -2.35 6.98
C MET A 206 10.27 -0.97 6.54
N LEU A 207 9.50 -0.22 5.75
CA LEU A 207 9.85 1.14 5.33
C LEU A 207 9.87 2.13 6.51
N GLN A 208 8.86 2.10 7.37
CA GLN A 208 8.78 2.97 8.55
C GLN A 208 9.98 2.76 9.48
N GLU A 209 10.41 1.52 9.69
CA GLU A 209 11.60 1.24 10.49
C GLU A 209 12.90 1.71 9.86
N LYS A 210 13.04 1.60 8.53
CA LYS A 210 14.23 2.12 7.83
C LYS A 210 14.34 3.63 8.05
N LYS A 211 13.24 4.36 7.88
CA LYS A 211 13.21 5.82 8.12
C LYS A 211 13.51 6.20 9.56
N GLY A 212 12.92 5.49 10.53
CA GLY A 212 13.20 5.73 11.95
C GLY A 212 14.65 5.44 12.38
N ARG A 213 15.44 4.74 11.56
CA ARG A 213 16.90 4.56 11.77
C ARG A 213 17.74 5.64 11.08
N GLU A 214 17.21 6.23 10.01
CA GLU A 214 17.87 7.29 9.23
C GLU A 214 17.66 8.68 9.84
N GLU A 215 16.54 8.89 10.56
CA GLU A 215 16.34 10.09 11.37
C GLU A 215 17.25 10.04 12.61
N PRO A 216 18.10 11.07 12.86
CA PRO A 216 18.93 11.13 14.06
C PRO A 216 18.05 11.02 15.30
N ARG A 217 18.45 10.17 16.26
CA ARG A 217 17.92 10.17 17.64
C ARG A 217 18.37 11.45 18.36
N GLU A 218 17.98 12.63 17.88
CA GLU A 218 18.16 13.88 18.62
C GLU A 218 16.96 14.08 19.55
N GLU A 219 17.28 14.41 20.82
CA GLU A 219 16.37 14.63 21.96
C GLU A 219 15.89 13.40 22.76
N ARG A 220 16.84 12.56 23.17
CA ARG A 220 16.81 12.00 24.54
C ARG A 220 18.18 12.10 25.19
N THR A 221 18.68 13.33 25.31
CA THR A 221 19.73 13.63 26.28
C THR A 221 19.07 14.38 27.43
N GLU A 222 19.18 13.74 28.58
CA GLU A 222 18.80 14.15 29.92
C GLU A 222 18.84 15.67 30.14
N ARG A 223 17.79 16.16 30.82
CA ARG A 223 17.87 17.36 31.65
C ARG A 223 19.03 17.22 32.62
N ALA A 224 20.21 17.70 32.25
CA ALA A 224 21.25 18.01 33.20
C ALA A 224 20.75 19.18 34.07
N LEU A 225 20.59 18.90 35.36
CA LEU A 225 20.35 19.90 36.40
C LEU A 225 21.39 21.03 36.31
N PRO A 226 21.03 22.29 36.59
CA PRO A 226 22.00 23.38 36.62
C PRO A 226 22.99 23.17 37.78
N PRO A 227 24.28 23.47 37.62
CA PRO A 227 25.22 23.40 38.73
C PRO A 227 24.96 24.51 39.75
N ASP A 228 25.04 24.08 40.99
CA ASP A 228 24.97 24.78 42.25
C ASP A 228 25.72 26.13 42.27
N ARG A 229 25.04 27.19 42.73
CA ARG A 229 25.65 28.52 42.96
C ARG A 229 26.30 28.54 44.34
N ARG A 230 27.63 28.59 44.41
CA ARG A 230 28.35 28.95 45.65
C ARG A 230 28.35 30.46 45.89
N PRO A 231 28.36 30.91 47.16
CA PRO A 231 28.03 32.29 47.54
C PRO A 231 29.20 33.25 47.36
N PRO A 232 28.96 34.57 47.33
CA PRO A 232 30.04 35.56 47.27
C PRO A 232 30.73 35.65 48.63
N ARG A 233 32.06 35.76 48.58
CA ARG A 233 32.91 36.06 49.74
C ARG A 233 32.72 37.52 50.15
N GLY A 234 32.45 37.73 51.43
CA GLY A 234 32.49 39.00 52.15
C GLY A 234 32.79 38.70 53.61
#